data_AF-A0A354R968-F1
#
_entry.id   AF-A0A354R968-F1
#
_cell.length_a   1.000
_cell.length_b   1.000
_cell.length_c   1.000
_cell.angle_alpha   90.00
_cell.angle_beta   90.00
_cell.angle_gamma   90.00
#
_symmetry.space_group_name_H-M   'P 1'
#
loop_
_entity.id
_entity.type
_entity.pdbx_description
1 polymer ?
#
loop_
_entity_poly.entity_id
_entity_poly.type
_entity_poly.pdbx_seq_one_letter_code
_entity_poly.pdbx_strand_id
1 'polypeptide(L)'
;MTGVAFASPRWKNLTDKAWVSGPKCREADLVGNVVFVFYWQPDHENLDAILPRVEALWDAYKAKHCAFVSSVSGNLEDAKKLINEHKLSFPVYEKLDTADAQSPTRFGFRVLNVHGKVLYGNKSDREATEALVDALGEAGKPFSLLGSVELGKKSKYRSLEKSLVLGKPVKNIAKKLRADIKKAEAKSATDAIKEQASDAEAILSALDGAKTAIKEEIESLADYHAARSVKLAKQYCVSFPEEAAEMKAKIPEWNAKAKEQAKAAAEAKKESAHRK
;
A
#
# COMPACT_ATOMS: atom_id res chain seq x y z
N MET A 1 -7.61 -8.13 22.28
CA MET A 1 -7.09 -8.16 20.90
C MET A 1 -6.29 -6.88 20.72
N THR A 2 -4.97 -6.99 20.65
CA THR A 2 -4.05 -5.86 20.48
C THR A 2 -4.23 -5.28 19.09
N GLY A 3 -4.74 -4.05 19.02
CA GLY A 3 -4.81 -3.29 17.78
C GLY A 3 -3.40 -3.10 17.24
N VAL A 4 -3.13 -3.66 16.07
CA VAL A 4 -1.90 -3.39 15.34
C VAL A 4 -2.09 -2.00 14.73
N ALA A 5 -1.60 -0.98 15.41
CA ALA A 5 -1.53 0.36 14.86
C ALA A 5 -0.72 0.28 13.56
N PHE A 6 -1.35 0.59 12.43
CA PHE A 6 -0.67 0.74 11.15
C PHE A 6 0.19 2.00 11.19
N ALA A 7 1.43 1.86 11.65
CA ALA A 7 2.48 2.82 11.40
C ALA A 7 2.87 2.71 9.93
N SER A 8 2.94 3.84 9.20
CA SER A 8 3.77 3.88 7.99
C SER A 8 5.11 3.23 8.34
N PRO A 9 5.67 2.33 7.51
CA PRO A 9 6.88 1.63 7.85
C PRO A 9 7.97 2.68 8.09
N ARG A 10 8.36 2.89 9.35
CA ARG A 10 9.42 3.83 9.67
C ARG A 10 10.68 3.29 9.04
N TRP A 11 11.28 4.03 8.11
CA TRP A 11 12.45 3.54 7.40
C TRP A 11 13.71 3.73 8.23
N LYS A 12 14.48 2.67 8.43
CA LYS A 12 15.84 2.74 8.97
C LYS A 12 16.79 3.06 7.83
N ASN A 13 17.70 4.00 8.05
CA ASN A 13 18.76 4.36 7.10
C ASN A 13 18.28 4.93 5.74
N LEU A 14 17.06 5.46 5.66
CA LEU A 14 16.65 6.32 4.53
C LEU A 14 17.15 7.75 4.76
N THR A 15 18.47 7.94 4.70
CA THR A 15 19.13 9.21 5.00
C THR A 15 20.27 9.50 4.04
N ASP A 16 20.65 10.77 3.92
CA ASP A 16 21.80 11.21 3.13
C ASP A 16 23.13 10.56 3.53
N LYS A 17 23.28 10.17 4.81
CA LYS A 17 24.49 9.50 5.31
C LYS A 17 24.60 8.05 4.84
N ALA A 18 23.46 7.40 4.66
CA ALA A 18 23.39 6.01 4.20
C ALA A 18 23.23 5.90 2.68
N TRP A 19 23.05 7.01 1.97
CA TRP A 19 22.93 7.03 0.52
C TRP A 19 24.24 6.60 -0.16
N VAL A 20 24.15 5.66 -1.10
CA VAL A 20 25.30 5.10 -1.83
C VAL A 20 25.30 5.54 -3.29
N SER A 21 24.17 5.43 -3.99
CA SER A 21 24.04 5.77 -5.42
C SER A 21 22.59 6.02 -5.84
N GLY A 22 22.40 6.50 -7.07
CA GLY A 22 21.09 6.74 -7.69
C GLY A 22 20.37 7.98 -7.15
N PRO A 23 19.12 8.22 -7.57
CA PRO A 23 18.35 9.36 -7.09
C PRO A 23 18.03 9.22 -5.61
N LYS A 24 18.13 10.33 -4.86
CA LYS A 24 17.74 10.35 -3.45
C LYS A 24 16.22 10.23 -3.31
N CYS A 25 15.80 9.49 -2.31
CA CYS A 25 14.42 9.22 -1.94
C CYS A 25 14.22 9.64 -0.50
N ARG A 26 13.07 10.24 -0.22
CA ARG A 26 12.61 10.58 1.12
C ARG A 26 11.42 9.72 1.46
N GLU A 27 11.08 9.64 2.74
CA GLU A 27 9.94 8.87 3.21
C GLU A 27 8.63 9.30 2.50
N ALA A 28 8.48 10.60 2.25
CA ALA A 28 7.36 11.16 1.49
C ALA A 28 7.27 10.64 0.03
N ASP A 29 8.37 10.20 -0.57
CA ASP A 29 8.39 9.63 -1.91
C ASP A 29 7.93 8.15 -1.91
N LEU A 30 8.02 7.48 -0.75
CA LEU A 30 7.61 6.08 -0.57
C LEU A 30 6.14 5.96 -0.16
N VAL A 31 5.68 6.86 0.71
CA VAL A 31 4.32 6.80 1.26
C VAL A 31 3.26 7.03 0.17
N GLY A 32 2.26 6.15 0.13
CA GLY A 32 1.22 6.18 -0.89
C GLY A 32 1.62 5.50 -2.20
N ASN A 33 2.86 5.05 -2.37
CA ASN A 33 3.26 4.28 -3.55
C ASN A 33 3.39 2.80 -3.19
N VAL A 34 3.22 1.93 -4.18
CA VAL A 34 3.66 0.55 -4.03
C VAL A 34 5.18 0.62 -3.91
N VAL A 35 5.74 0.09 -2.82
CA VAL A 35 7.18 0.16 -2.59
C VAL A 35 7.81 -1.19 -2.91
N PHE A 36 8.70 -1.21 -3.88
CA PHE A 36 9.53 -2.35 -4.21
C PHE A 36 10.92 -2.17 -3.59
N VAL A 37 11.34 -3.13 -2.77
CA VAL A 37 12.63 -3.11 -2.08
C VAL A 37 13.50 -4.27 -2.55
N PHE A 38 14.71 -3.96 -3.00
CA PHE A 38 15.72 -4.96 -3.36
C PHE A 38 16.87 -4.96 -2.35
N TYR A 39 17.03 -6.06 -1.62
CA TYR A 39 18.12 -6.30 -0.67
C TYR A 39 19.22 -7.11 -1.34
N TRP A 40 20.47 -6.67 -1.21
CA TRP A 40 21.60 -7.40 -1.80
C TRP A 40 22.91 -7.20 -1.05
N GLN A 41 23.88 -8.07 -1.37
CA GLN A 41 25.24 -8.03 -0.88
C GLN A 41 26.20 -8.29 -2.04
N PRO A 42 27.34 -7.57 -2.13
CA PRO A 42 28.30 -7.71 -3.23
C PRO A 42 28.89 -9.12 -3.40
N ASP A 43 28.95 -9.90 -2.32
CA ASP A 43 29.52 -11.25 -2.26
C ASP A 43 28.52 -12.37 -2.59
N HIS A 44 27.28 -12.03 -2.95
CA HIS A 44 26.25 -13.02 -3.22
C HIS A 44 26.42 -13.68 -4.61
N GLU A 45 26.44 -15.02 -4.65
CA GLU A 45 26.78 -15.83 -5.84
C GLU A 45 25.97 -15.52 -7.11
N ASN A 46 24.71 -15.12 -6.97
CA ASN A 46 23.80 -14.86 -8.10
C ASN A 46 23.64 -13.37 -8.46
N LEU A 47 24.48 -12.49 -7.91
CA LEU A 47 24.27 -11.05 -8.01
C LEU A 47 24.37 -10.53 -9.46
N ASP A 48 25.39 -10.95 -10.21
CA ASP A 48 25.62 -10.50 -11.59
C ASP A 48 24.45 -10.82 -12.53
N ALA A 49 23.75 -11.94 -12.30
CA ALA A 49 22.60 -12.30 -13.10
C ALA A 49 21.33 -11.51 -12.73
N ILE A 50 21.25 -11.02 -11.49
CA ILE A 50 20.08 -10.35 -10.93
C ILE A 50 20.13 -8.84 -11.16
N LEU A 51 21.30 -8.21 -11.04
CA LEU A 51 21.45 -6.76 -11.18
C LEU A 51 20.84 -6.18 -12.47
N PRO A 52 21.09 -6.74 -13.67
CA PRO A 52 20.48 -6.23 -14.90
C PRO A 52 18.94 -6.36 -14.93
N ARG A 53 18.38 -7.41 -14.29
CA ARG A 53 16.94 -7.63 -14.21
C ARG A 53 16.26 -6.60 -13.31
N VAL A 54 16.92 -6.30 -12.18
CA VAL A 54 16.44 -5.30 -11.24
C VAL A 54 16.45 -3.91 -11.87
N GLU A 55 17.48 -3.57 -12.65
CA GLU A 55 17.51 -2.34 -13.43
C GLU A 55 16.36 -2.27 -14.44
N ALA A 56 16.07 -3.38 -15.15
CA ALA A 56 14.94 -3.43 -16.06
C ALA A 56 13.58 -3.25 -15.35
N LEU A 57 13.41 -3.79 -14.14
CA LEU A 57 12.22 -3.57 -13.32
C LEU A 57 12.10 -2.09 -12.90
N TRP A 58 13.20 -1.48 -12.47
CA TRP A 58 13.24 -0.05 -12.15
C TRP A 58 12.81 0.79 -13.35
N ASP A 59 13.38 0.55 -14.53
CA ASP A 59 13.02 1.27 -15.77
C ASP A 59 11.54 1.11 -16.15
N ALA A 60 10.98 -0.09 -15.98
CA ALA A 60 9.60 -0.39 -16.35
C ALA A 60 8.55 0.26 -15.41
N TYR A 61 8.91 0.53 -14.15
CA TYR A 61 7.96 0.92 -13.10
C TYR A 61 8.23 2.26 -12.41
N LYS A 62 9.39 2.89 -12.59
CA LYS A 62 9.76 4.18 -11.94
C LYS A 62 8.77 5.34 -12.15
N ALA A 63 7.88 5.25 -13.14
CA ALA A 63 6.84 6.26 -13.43
C ALA A 63 5.41 5.83 -13.05
N LYS A 64 5.20 4.63 -12.48
CA LYS A 64 3.87 4.01 -12.30
C LYS A 64 3.50 3.82 -10.83
N HIS A 65 3.16 4.87 -10.08
CA HIS A 65 2.75 4.79 -8.65
C HIS A 65 3.60 3.81 -7.80
N CYS A 66 4.87 3.67 -8.18
CA CYS A 66 5.81 2.69 -7.68
C CYS A 66 7.02 3.47 -7.19
N ALA A 67 7.39 3.23 -5.94
CA ALA A 67 8.64 3.67 -5.38
C ALA A 67 9.58 2.47 -5.36
N PHE A 68 10.79 2.65 -5.88
CA PHE A 68 11.83 1.64 -5.83
C PHE A 68 12.94 2.10 -4.92
N VAL A 69 13.38 1.24 -4.00
CA VAL A 69 14.54 1.50 -3.15
C VAL A 69 15.37 0.23 -3.02
N SER A 70 16.69 0.37 -2.94
CA SER A 70 17.58 -0.75 -2.73
C SER A 70 18.37 -0.62 -1.44
N SER A 71 18.55 -1.75 -0.77
CA SER A 71 19.34 -1.91 0.45
C SER A 71 20.57 -2.76 0.15
N VAL A 72 21.75 -2.19 0.34
CA VAL A 72 23.02 -2.91 0.23
C VAL A 72 23.62 -3.14 1.61
N SER A 73 24.15 -4.34 1.83
CA SER A 73 24.93 -4.66 3.02
C SER A 73 26.22 -5.41 2.66
N GLY A 74 27.27 -5.30 3.49
CA GLY A 74 28.58 -5.85 3.19
C GLY A 74 29.60 -4.78 2.78
N ASN A 75 30.55 -5.12 1.91
CA ASN A 75 31.62 -4.21 1.50
C ASN A 75 31.11 -3.14 0.50
N LEU A 76 31.00 -1.90 0.96
CA LEU A 76 30.50 -0.80 0.13
C LEU A 76 31.38 -0.45 -1.06
N GLU A 77 32.69 -0.69 -1.00
CA GLU A 77 33.58 -0.40 -2.14
C GLU A 77 33.34 -1.37 -3.29
N ASP A 78 33.10 -2.65 -2.98
CA ASP A 78 32.73 -3.63 -4.00
C ASP A 78 31.31 -3.38 -4.53
N ALA A 79 30.39 -2.93 -3.67
CA ALA A 79 29.07 -2.49 -4.10
C ALA A 79 29.15 -1.34 -5.13
N LYS A 80 30.01 -0.34 -4.89
CA LYS A 80 30.20 0.80 -5.81
C LYS A 80 30.80 0.35 -7.14
N LYS A 81 31.74 -0.60 -7.15
CA LYS A 81 32.29 -1.18 -8.39
C LYS A 81 31.18 -1.82 -9.21
N LEU A 82 30.38 -2.70 -8.60
CA LEU A 82 29.26 -3.37 -9.26
C LEU A 82 28.21 -2.40 -9.79
N ILE A 83 27.89 -1.34 -9.03
CA ILE A 83 26.99 -0.26 -9.47
C ILE A 83 27.51 0.38 -10.76
N ASN A 84 28.82 0.67 -10.82
CA ASN A 84 29.43 1.28 -12.01
C ASN A 84 29.53 0.30 -13.18
N GLU A 85 29.91 -0.95 -12.94
CA GLU A 85 30.04 -2.01 -13.95
C GLU A 85 28.70 -2.32 -14.62
N HIS A 86 27.64 -2.47 -13.84
CA HIS A 86 26.29 -2.76 -14.31
C HIS A 86 25.47 -1.50 -14.66
N LYS A 87 26.05 -0.30 -14.47
CA LYS A 87 25.43 1.01 -14.74
C LYS A 87 24.07 1.19 -14.05
N LEU A 88 23.98 0.77 -12.79
CA LEU A 88 22.73 0.78 -12.04
C LEU A 88 22.28 2.23 -11.78
N SER A 89 21.00 2.50 -12.02
CA SER A 89 20.43 3.85 -11.89
C SER A 89 19.38 3.97 -10.79
N PHE A 90 19.00 2.87 -10.14
CA PHE A 90 18.06 2.88 -9.02
C PHE A 90 18.67 3.42 -7.71
N PRO A 91 17.86 3.93 -6.76
CA PRO A 91 18.32 4.40 -5.46
C PRO A 91 18.94 3.27 -4.62
N VAL A 92 20.17 3.46 -4.12
CA VAL A 92 20.86 2.50 -3.24
C VAL A 92 21.22 3.14 -1.92
N TYR A 93 20.88 2.46 -0.82
CA TYR A 93 21.19 2.87 0.55
C TYR A 93 21.87 1.72 1.31
N GLU A 94 22.81 2.06 2.18
CA GLU A 94 23.44 1.11 3.09
C GLU A 94 22.44 0.69 4.18
N LYS A 95 22.20 -0.63 4.28
CA LYS A 95 21.41 -1.27 5.34
C LYS A 95 20.05 -0.59 5.57
N LEU A 96 19.40 -0.18 4.48
CA LEU A 96 18.02 0.29 4.49
C LEU A 96 17.09 -0.87 4.88
N ASP A 97 16.16 -0.65 5.80
CA ASP A 97 15.12 -1.62 6.15
C ASP A 97 13.91 -0.91 6.73
N THR A 98 12.79 -1.61 6.89
CA THR A 98 11.62 -1.10 7.62
C THR A 98 11.78 -1.34 9.13
N ALA A 99 11.25 -0.44 9.95
CA ALA A 99 11.46 -0.50 11.41
C ALA A 99 10.90 -1.77 12.04
N ASP A 100 9.76 -2.23 11.52
CA ASP A 100 9.00 -3.37 12.01
C ASP A 100 9.38 -4.69 11.32
N ALA A 101 10.29 -4.66 10.35
CA ALA A 101 10.77 -5.88 9.75
C ALA A 101 11.69 -6.64 10.70
N GLN A 102 11.21 -7.78 11.18
CA GLN A 102 12.09 -8.89 11.54
C GLN A 102 12.61 -9.52 10.23
N SER A 103 13.47 -8.82 9.48
CA SER A 103 14.02 -9.40 8.25
C SER A 103 15.34 -10.11 8.53
N PRO A 104 15.39 -11.45 8.56
CA PRO A 104 16.65 -12.20 8.58
C PRO A 104 17.35 -12.21 7.20
N THR A 105 16.69 -11.76 6.13
CA THR A 105 17.17 -11.91 4.75
C THR A 105 18.01 -10.72 4.28
N ARG A 106 19.30 -10.99 4.03
CA ARG A 106 20.28 -10.03 3.50
C ARG A 106 20.30 -9.94 1.96
N PHE A 107 19.56 -10.82 1.28
CA PHE A 107 19.42 -10.87 -0.18
C PHE A 107 17.99 -11.26 -0.56
N GLY A 108 17.36 -10.52 -1.48
CA GLY A 108 16.02 -10.82 -2.01
C GLY A 108 15.14 -9.59 -2.21
N PHE A 109 13.84 -9.82 -2.36
CA PHE A 109 12.86 -8.78 -2.69
C PHE A 109 11.80 -8.63 -1.60
N ARG A 110 11.26 -7.42 -1.49
CA ARG A 110 10.06 -7.13 -0.70
C ARG A 110 9.16 -6.18 -1.47
N VAL A 111 7.86 -6.43 -1.41
CA VAL A 111 6.84 -5.56 -1.99
C VAL A 111 5.91 -5.09 -0.89
N LEU A 112 5.73 -3.77 -0.79
CA LEU A 112 4.77 -3.14 0.09
C LEU A 112 3.69 -2.50 -0.78
N ASN A 113 2.43 -2.59 -0.36
CA ASN A 113 1.37 -1.87 -1.03
C ASN A 113 1.46 -0.35 -0.76
N VAL A 114 0.58 0.41 -1.40
CA VAL A 114 0.42 1.87 -1.20
C VAL A 114 0.13 2.29 0.25
N HIS A 115 -0.15 1.33 1.13
CA HIS A 115 -0.48 1.51 2.54
C HIS A 115 0.68 1.08 3.46
N GLY A 116 1.84 0.69 2.91
CA GLY A 116 3.00 0.26 3.69
C GLY A 116 2.88 -1.14 4.29
N LYS A 117 1.85 -1.92 3.94
CA LYS A 117 1.74 -3.33 4.33
C LYS A 117 2.61 -4.18 3.41
N VAL A 118 3.41 -5.06 4.01
CA VAL A 118 4.19 -6.06 3.27
C VAL A 118 3.23 -7.05 2.59
N LEU A 119 3.24 -7.07 1.26
CA LEU A 119 2.51 -8.04 0.45
C LEU A 119 3.36 -9.25 0.11
N TYR A 120 4.67 -9.04 -0.06
CA TYR A 120 5.61 -10.08 -0.41
C TYR A 120 6.95 -9.86 0.31
N GLY A 121 7.56 -10.95 0.77
CA GLY A 121 8.92 -10.94 1.29
C GLY A 121 9.56 -12.32 1.22
N ASN A 122 10.23 -12.64 0.11
CA ASN A 122 11.22 -13.73 0.01
C ASN A 122 11.97 -13.69 -1.35
N LYS A 123 12.83 -14.69 -1.61
CA LYS A 123 13.89 -14.71 -2.65
C LYS A 123 13.43 -14.82 -4.12
N SER A 124 12.15 -15.06 -4.42
CA SER A 124 11.72 -15.31 -5.81
C SER A 124 11.46 -14.00 -6.55
N ASP A 125 12.35 -13.67 -7.49
CA ASP A 125 12.22 -12.54 -8.42
C ASP A 125 10.86 -12.55 -9.14
N ARG A 126 10.43 -13.73 -9.59
CA ARG A 126 9.16 -13.90 -10.30
C ARG A 126 7.96 -13.55 -9.41
N GLU A 127 7.89 -14.13 -8.21
CA GLU A 127 6.78 -13.87 -7.28
C GLU A 127 6.76 -12.42 -6.78
N ALA A 128 7.95 -11.82 -6.58
CA ALA A 128 8.08 -10.41 -6.25
C ALA A 128 7.52 -9.53 -7.38
N THR A 129 7.82 -9.88 -8.63
CA THR A 129 7.31 -9.17 -9.81
C THR A 129 5.80 -9.33 -9.97
N GLU A 130 5.26 -10.54 -9.76
CA GLU A 130 3.82 -10.80 -9.77
C GLU A 130 3.11 -9.98 -8.67
N ALA A 131 3.62 -10.00 -7.44
CA ALA A 131 3.10 -9.20 -6.33
C ALA A 131 3.19 -7.68 -6.60
N LEU A 132 4.26 -7.22 -7.26
CA LEU A 132 4.39 -5.83 -7.70
C LEU A 132 3.30 -5.46 -8.71
N VAL A 133 3.12 -6.28 -9.75
CA VAL A 133 2.13 -6.05 -10.81
C VAL A 133 0.72 -6.04 -10.25
N ASP A 134 0.39 -6.98 -9.36
CA ASP A 134 -0.91 -7.06 -8.70
C ASP A 134 -1.16 -5.82 -7.84
N ALA A 135 -0.18 -5.44 -7.01
CA ALA A 135 -0.27 -4.26 -6.17
C ALA A 135 -0.41 -2.97 -6.99
N LEU A 136 0.27 -2.87 -8.13
CA LEU A 136 0.12 -1.75 -9.06
C LEU A 136 -1.22 -1.74 -9.78
N GLY A 137 -1.77 -2.93 -10.08
CA GLY A 137 -3.14 -3.08 -10.58
C GLY A 137 -4.18 -2.62 -9.55
N GLU A 138 -3.85 -2.64 -8.26
CA GLU A 138 -4.68 -2.10 -7.17
C GLU A 138 -4.38 -0.63 -6.84
N ALA A 139 -3.19 -0.14 -7.18
CA ALA A 139 -2.80 1.25 -6.93
C ALA A 139 -3.75 2.22 -7.66
N GLY A 140 -4.47 3.02 -6.88
CA GLY A 140 -5.45 3.99 -7.39
C GLY A 140 -6.87 3.44 -7.55
N LYS A 141 -7.10 2.13 -7.33
CA LYS A 141 -8.44 1.61 -7.13
C LYS A 141 -8.98 2.10 -5.78
N PRO A 142 -10.30 2.35 -5.69
CA PRO A 142 -11.00 2.46 -4.42
C PRO A 142 -10.66 1.35 -3.43
N PHE A 143 -10.69 1.67 -2.13
CA PHE A 143 -10.60 0.65 -1.09
C PHE A 143 -11.70 -0.41 -1.27
N SER A 144 -11.32 -1.68 -1.31
CA SER A 144 -12.30 -2.76 -1.32
C SER A 144 -12.93 -2.86 0.06
N LEU A 145 -14.21 -2.51 0.18
CA LEU A 145 -14.95 -2.66 1.44
C LEU A 145 -15.21 -4.14 1.80
N LEU A 146 -14.94 -5.07 0.87
CA LEU A 146 -15.10 -6.51 1.08
C LEU A 146 -13.82 -7.19 1.58
N GLY A 147 -12.67 -6.51 1.59
CA GLY A 147 -11.40 -7.14 1.97
C GLY A 147 -11.14 -8.41 1.15
N SER A 148 -10.96 -9.54 1.85
CA SER A 148 -10.75 -10.89 1.27
C SER A 148 -12.03 -11.72 1.13
N VAL A 149 -13.21 -11.13 1.32
CA VAL A 149 -14.47 -11.85 1.13
C VAL A 149 -14.68 -12.12 -0.35
N GLU A 150 -14.56 -13.38 -0.75
CA GLU A 150 -14.91 -13.84 -2.09
C GLU A 150 -16.41 -14.18 -2.16
N LEU A 151 -17.14 -13.47 -3.01
CA LEU A 151 -18.53 -13.81 -3.26
C LEU A 151 -18.61 -14.97 -4.26
N GLY A 152 -19.27 -16.06 -3.87
CA GLY A 152 -19.49 -17.19 -4.75
C GLY A 152 -20.17 -16.78 -6.06
N LYS A 153 -19.88 -17.48 -7.16
CA LYS A 153 -20.41 -17.13 -8.50
C LYS A 153 -21.94 -17.01 -8.56
N LYS A 154 -22.65 -17.74 -7.69
CA LYS A 154 -24.11 -17.79 -7.56
C LYS A 154 -24.65 -16.89 -6.44
N SER A 155 -23.78 -16.18 -5.71
CA SER A 155 -24.21 -15.32 -4.61
C SER A 155 -25.05 -14.16 -5.15
N LYS A 156 -26.21 -13.93 -4.52
CA LYS A 156 -27.13 -12.83 -4.80
C LYS A 156 -26.46 -11.46 -4.62
N TYR A 157 -25.40 -11.40 -3.80
CA TYR A 157 -24.67 -10.19 -3.48
C TYR A 157 -23.55 -9.88 -4.46
N ARG A 158 -23.31 -10.72 -5.46
CA ARG A 158 -22.27 -10.48 -6.48
C ARG A 158 -22.46 -9.16 -7.24
N SER A 159 -23.71 -8.74 -7.44
CA SER A 159 -24.04 -7.42 -8.01
C SER A 159 -23.56 -6.23 -7.15
N LEU A 160 -23.27 -6.48 -5.87
CA LEU A 160 -22.82 -5.47 -4.91
C LEU A 160 -21.31 -5.26 -4.94
N GLU A 161 -20.48 -6.19 -5.45
CA GLU A 161 -19.02 -6.05 -5.54
C GLU A 161 -18.61 -4.69 -6.11
N LYS A 162 -19.15 -4.34 -7.29
CA LYS A 162 -18.86 -3.04 -7.91
C LYS A 162 -19.32 -1.87 -7.05
N SER A 163 -20.43 -1.98 -6.33
CA SER A 163 -20.94 -0.88 -5.50
C SER A 163 -20.18 -0.74 -4.16
N LEU A 164 -19.70 -1.85 -3.62
CA LEU A 164 -18.87 -1.93 -2.43
C LEU A 164 -17.42 -1.51 -2.70
N VAL A 165 -16.97 -1.60 -3.96
CA VAL A 165 -15.70 -1.04 -4.40
C VAL A 165 -15.87 0.43 -4.81
N LEU A 166 -16.92 0.84 -5.51
CA LEU A 166 -17.02 2.20 -6.10
C LEU A 166 -17.45 3.33 -5.13
N GLY A 167 -17.22 3.21 -3.83
CA GLY A 167 -17.45 4.31 -2.88
C GLY A 167 -18.91 4.77 -2.78
N LYS A 168 -19.89 3.88 -3.05
CA LYS A 168 -21.31 4.20 -2.89
C LYS A 168 -21.73 4.14 -1.42
N PRO A 169 -22.82 4.84 -1.02
CA PRO A 169 -23.36 4.72 0.34
C PRO A 169 -23.75 3.27 0.67
N VAL A 170 -23.13 2.70 1.70
CA VAL A 170 -23.38 1.30 2.10
C VAL A 170 -24.63 1.11 2.96
N LYS A 171 -25.27 2.20 3.42
CA LYS A 171 -26.46 2.15 4.30
C LYS A 171 -27.57 1.22 3.80
N ASN A 172 -27.97 1.36 2.54
CA ASN A 172 -29.05 0.54 1.97
C ASN A 172 -28.63 -0.93 1.77
N ILE A 173 -27.34 -1.15 1.51
CA ILE A 173 -26.77 -2.49 1.39
C ILE A 173 -26.78 -3.17 2.77
N ALA A 174 -26.27 -2.51 3.80
CA ALA A 174 -26.27 -3.02 5.17
C ALA A 174 -27.69 -3.31 5.68
N LYS A 175 -28.68 -2.44 5.37
CA LYS A 175 -30.09 -2.67 5.70
C LYS A 175 -30.62 -3.95 5.04
N LYS A 176 -30.29 -4.18 3.77
CA LYS A 176 -30.71 -5.38 3.03
C LYS A 176 -30.07 -6.65 3.59
N LEU A 177 -28.77 -6.61 3.90
CA LEU A 177 -28.04 -7.73 4.48
C LEU A 177 -28.64 -8.14 5.84
N ARG A 178 -28.87 -7.17 6.74
CA ARG A 178 -29.53 -7.42 8.04
C ARG A 178 -30.93 -8.01 7.90
N ALA A 179 -31.68 -7.57 6.89
CA ALA A 179 -33.02 -8.12 6.63
C ALA A 179 -32.97 -9.57 6.12
N ASP A 180 -31.98 -9.90 5.28
CA ASP A 180 -31.81 -11.27 4.79
C ASP A 180 -31.29 -12.21 5.90
N ILE A 181 -30.46 -11.74 6.84
CA ILE A 181 -30.08 -12.46 8.07
C ILE A 181 -31.31 -12.77 8.93
N LYS A 182 -32.13 -11.75 9.22
CA LYS A 182 -33.34 -11.91 10.02
C LYS A 182 -34.34 -12.91 9.41
N LYS A 183 -34.37 -13.06 8.08
CA LYS A 183 -35.23 -14.06 7.42
C LYS A 183 -34.76 -15.49 7.68
N ALA A 184 -33.46 -15.72 7.86
CA ALA A 184 -32.94 -17.05 8.18
C ALA A 184 -33.26 -17.49 9.61
N GLU A 185 -33.53 -16.55 10.52
CA GLU A 185 -33.98 -16.83 11.89
C GLU A 185 -35.42 -17.38 11.95
N ALA A 186 -36.19 -17.28 10.87
CA ALA A 186 -37.53 -17.83 10.81
C ALA A 186 -37.50 -19.36 10.85
N LYS A 187 -38.40 -19.97 11.64
CA LYS A 187 -38.51 -21.43 11.75
C LYS A 187 -38.76 -22.15 10.42
N SER A 188 -39.31 -21.45 9.42
CA SER A 188 -39.59 -21.96 8.07
C SER A 188 -38.47 -21.68 7.05
N ALA A 189 -37.32 -21.14 7.48
CA ALA A 189 -36.23 -20.82 6.58
C ALA A 189 -35.64 -22.10 5.94
N THR A 190 -35.57 -22.10 4.62
CA THR A 190 -34.91 -23.16 3.85
C THR A 190 -33.40 -23.07 3.98
N ASP A 191 -32.69 -24.15 3.68
CA ASP A 191 -31.22 -24.17 3.75
C ASP A 191 -30.57 -23.14 2.82
N ALA A 192 -31.18 -22.89 1.65
CA ALA A 192 -30.75 -21.83 0.74
C ALA A 192 -30.87 -20.41 1.35
N ILE A 193 -31.86 -20.17 2.23
CA ILE A 193 -32.01 -18.89 2.94
C ILE A 193 -30.95 -18.77 4.05
N LYS A 194 -30.64 -19.88 4.73
CA LYS A 194 -29.59 -19.92 5.77
C LYS A 194 -28.19 -19.69 5.17
N GLU A 195 -27.89 -20.31 4.03
CA GLU A 195 -26.64 -20.08 3.30
C GLU A 195 -26.51 -18.60 2.86
N GLN A 196 -27.60 -18.01 2.36
CA GLN A 196 -27.63 -16.58 2.00
C GLN A 196 -27.46 -15.63 3.20
N ALA A 197 -27.92 -16.04 4.40
CA ALA A 197 -27.69 -15.28 5.62
C ALA A 197 -26.24 -15.36 6.07
N SER A 198 -25.60 -16.52 5.96
CA SER A 198 -24.16 -16.69 6.23
C SER A 198 -23.31 -15.78 5.32
N ASP A 199 -23.58 -15.76 4.02
CA ASP A 199 -22.96 -14.81 3.08
C ASP A 199 -23.17 -13.35 3.52
N ALA A 200 -24.37 -13.02 3.98
CA ALA A 200 -24.71 -11.67 4.41
C ALA A 200 -24.00 -11.25 5.70
N GLU A 201 -23.83 -12.16 6.65
CA GLU A 201 -23.06 -11.97 7.88
C GLU A 201 -21.57 -11.73 7.57
N ALA A 202 -20.99 -12.55 6.68
CA ALA A 202 -19.60 -12.38 6.24
C ALA A 202 -19.37 -11.00 5.60
N ILE A 203 -20.29 -10.56 4.72
CA ILE A 203 -20.21 -9.24 4.11
C ILE A 203 -20.35 -8.13 5.16
N LEU A 204 -21.33 -8.20 6.08
CA LEU A 204 -21.49 -7.18 7.11
C LEU A 204 -20.26 -7.06 8.01
N SER A 205 -19.72 -8.19 8.43
CA SER A 205 -18.49 -8.25 9.23
C SER A 205 -17.31 -7.60 8.48
N ALA A 206 -17.16 -7.88 7.19
CA ALA A 206 -16.14 -7.25 6.36
C ALA A 206 -16.34 -5.73 6.21
N LEU A 207 -17.58 -5.26 6.07
CA LEU A 207 -17.87 -3.82 6.01
C LEU A 207 -17.49 -3.11 7.30
N ASP A 208 -17.79 -3.71 8.45
CA ASP A 208 -17.44 -3.16 9.77
C ASP A 208 -15.92 -3.15 10.01
N GLY A 209 -15.23 -4.23 9.61
CA GLY A 209 -13.76 -4.30 9.67
C GLY A 209 -13.08 -3.28 8.74
N ALA A 210 -13.54 -3.18 7.49
CA ALA A 210 -13.00 -2.24 6.50
C ALA A 210 -13.16 -0.79 6.96
N LYS A 211 -14.28 -0.47 7.60
CA LYS A 211 -14.57 0.88 8.09
C LYS A 211 -13.52 1.38 9.09
N THR A 212 -13.13 0.55 10.06
CA THR A 212 -12.09 0.92 11.04
C THR A 212 -10.72 1.03 10.38
N ALA A 213 -10.36 0.03 9.56
CA ALA A 213 -9.07 0.00 8.86
C ALA A 213 -8.87 1.23 7.95
N ILE A 214 -9.89 1.59 7.16
CA ILE A 214 -9.84 2.76 6.26
C ILE A 214 -9.66 4.06 7.06
N LYS A 215 -10.34 4.19 8.21
CA LYS A 215 -10.24 5.40 9.02
C LYS A 215 -8.84 5.60 9.58
N GLU A 216 -8.28 4.56 10.21
CA GLU A 216 -6.92 4.58 10.75
C GLU A 216 -5.89 4.89 9.66
N GLU A 217 -6.08 4.33 8.46
CA GLU A 217 -5.19 4.55 7.34
C GLU A 217 -5.25 5.98 6.79
N ILE A 218 -6.45 6.53 6.61
CA ILE A 218 -6.59 7.92 6.12
C ILE A 218 -5.85 8.88 7.07
N GLU A 219 -5.97 8.62 8.37
CA GLU A 219 -5.33 9.42 9.42
C GLU A 219 -3.82 9.27 9.40
N SER A 220 -3.29 8.04 9.31
CA SER A 220 -1.83 7.82 9.25
C SER A 220 -1.20 8.34 7.96
N LEU A 221 -1.91 8.30 6.85
CA LEU A 221 -1.45 8.82 5.56
C LEU A 221 -1.38 10.36 5.55
N ALA A 222 -2.13 11.03 6.41
CA ALA A 222 -2.32 12.47 6.31
C ALA A 222 -1.06 13.28 6.61
N ASP A 223 -0.17 12.76 7.45
CA ASP A 223 1.08 13.44 7.80
C ASP A 223 2.12 13.40 6.68
N TYR A 224 2.00 12.45 5.76
CA TYR A 224 2.99 12.20 4.71
C TYR A 224 2.48 12.51 3.30
N HIS A 225 1.18 12.27 3.06
CA HIS A 225 0.54 12.45 1.76
C HIS A 225 -0.89 12.99 1.89
N ALA A 226 -1.01 14.17 2.49
CA ALA A 226 -2.29 14.79 2.89
C ALA A 226 -3.30 14.92 1.72
N ALA A 227 -2.82 15.21 0.50
CA ALA A 227 -3.68 15.32 -0.68
C ALA A 227 -4.45 14.02 -0.99
N ARG A 228 -3.81 12.87 -0.73
CA ARG A 228 -4.40 11.55 -0.95
C ARG A 228 -5.30 11.16 0.21
N SER A 229 -4.91 11.47 1.45
CA SER A 229 -5.80 11.34 2.61
C SER A 229 -7.10 12.10 2.40
N VAL A 230 -7.05 13.33 1.88
CA VAL A 230 -8.28 14.07 1.54
C VAL A 230 -9.14 13.33 0.51
N LYS A 231 -8.55 12.75 -0.53
CA LYS A 231 -9.29 12.00 -1.55
C LYS A 231 -9.98 10.77 -0.94
N LEU A 232 -9.25 10.01 -0.13
CA LEU A 232 -9.77 8.83 0.57
C LEU A 232 -10.80 9.20 1.64
N ALA A 233 -10.59 10.28 2.40
CA ALA A 233 -11.52 10.82 3.39
C ALA A 233 -12.86 11.21 2.76
N LYS A 234 -12.83 11.89 1.61
CA LYS A 234 -14.05 12.22 0.86
C LYS A 234 -14.79 10.96 0.45
N GLN A 235 -14.08 9.95 -0.05
CA GLN A 235 -14.67 8.68 -0.42
C GLN A 235 -15.28 7.93 0.77
N TYR A 236 -14.56 7.88 1.89
CA TYR A 236 -15.05 7.32 3.16
C TYR A 236 -16.35 8.00 3.60
N CYS A 237 -16.42 9.33 3.53
CA CYS A 237 -17.61 10.09 3.90
C CYS A 237 -18.83 9.78 3.02
N VAL A 238 -18.62 9.38 1.76
CA VAL A 238 -19.71 8.96 0.86
C VAL A 238 -20.17 7.54 1.20
N SER A 239 -19.23 6.62 1.48
CA SER A 239 -19.54 5.25 1.85
C SER A 239 -20.21 5.15 3.22
N PHE A 240 -19.70 5.87 4.22
CA PHE A 240 -20.11 5.81 5.63
C PHE A 240 -20.64 7.18 6.12
N PRO A 241 -21.79 7.66 5.61
CA PRO A 241 -22.27 9.01 5.91
C PRO A 241 -22.62 9.23 7.39
N GLU A 242 -23.01 8.17 8.11
CA GLU A 242 -23.40 8.24 9.53
C GLU A 242 -22.19 8.50 10.45
N GLU A 243 -20.98 8.16 10.00
CA GLU A 243 -19.74 8.36 10.76
C GLU A 243 -18.77 9.33 10.08
N ALA A 244 -19.26 10.02 9.05
CA ALA A 244 -18.49 10.99 8.30
C ALA A 244 -18.15 12.26 9.09
N ALA A 245 -18.79 12.50 10.25
CA ALA A 245 -18.65 13.76 10.99
C ALA A 245 -17.20 14.03 11.41
N GLU A 246 -16.57 13.06 12.07
CA GLU A 246 -15.18 13.17 12.52
C GLU A 246 -14.21 13.32 11.33
N MET A 247 -14.44 12.54 10.27
CA MET A 247 -13.60 12.58 9.07
C MET A 247 -13.73 13.92 8.34
N LYS A 248 -14.95 14.46 8.22
CA LYS A 248 -15.22 15.78 7.62
C LYS A 248 -14.55 16.91 8.40
N ALA A 249 -14.48 16.80 9.72
CA ALA A 249 -13.81 17.81 10.55
C ALA A 249 -12.29 17.87 10.31
N LYS A 250 -11.64 16.75 9.96
CA LYS A 250 -10.20 16.68 9.67
C LYS A 250 -9.82 17.11 8.25
N ILE A 251 -10.75 17.02 7.28
CA ILE A 251 -10.50 17.37 5.87
C ILE A 251 -9.91 18.78 5.66
N PRO A 252 -10.40 19.86 6.33
CA PRO A 252 -9.81 21.20 6.20
C PRO A 252 -8.33 21.27 6.61
N GLU A 253 -7.96 20.62 7.72
CA GLU A 253 -6.57 20.54 8.19
C GLU A 253 -5.69 19.83 7.15
N TRP A 254 -6.15 18.69 6.64
CA TRP A 254 -5.40 17.93 5.64
C TRP A 254 -5.31 18.66 4.29
N ASN A 255 -6.31 19.46 3.91
CA ASN A 255 -6.19 20.34 2.74
C ASN A 255 -5.11 21.41 2.93
N ALA A 256 -4.95 21.96 4.14
CA ALA A 256 -3.88 22.90 4.43
C ALA A 256 -2.50 22.20 4.37
N LYS A 257 -2.34 21.07 5.05
CA LYS A 257 -1.13 20.22 4.97
C LYS A 257 -0.78 19.85 3.52
N ALA A 258 -1.77 19.50 2.70
CA ALA A 258 -1.57 19.15 1.30
C ALA A 258 -0.98 20.30 0.47
N LYS A 259 -1.42 21.54 0.73
CA LYS A 259 -0.88 22.73 0.07
C LYS A 259 0.57 23.00 0.49
N GLU A 260 0.89 22.83 1.76
CA GLU A 260 2.26 22.98 2.27
C GLU A 260 3.21 21.93 1.69
N GLN A 261 2.80 20.65 1.70
CA GLN A 261 3.55 19.56 1.10
C GLN A 261 3.80 19.78 -0.40
N ALA A 262 2.79 20.25 -1.14
CA ALA A 262 2.92 20.57 -2.56
C ALA A 262 3.92 21.72 -2.81
N LYS A 263 3.90 22.76 -1.95
CA LYS A 263 4.85 23.89 -2.04
C LYS A 263 6.28 23.43 -1.77
N ALA A 264 6.50 22.67 -0.70
CA ALA A 264 7.81 22.12 -0.35
C ALA A 264 8.36 21.19 -1.45
N ALA A 265 7.51 20.36 -2.06
CA ALA A 265 7.89 19.50 -3.17
C ALA A 265 8.28 20.31 -4.42
N ALA A 266 7.59 21.41 -4.72
CA ALA A 266 7.91 22.29 -5.84
C ALA A 266 9.24 23.04 -5.62
N GLU A 267 9.52 23.50 -4.40
CA GLU A 267 10.78 24.14 -4.03
C GLU A 267 11.96 23.16 -4.11
N ALA A 268 11.81 21.94 -3.57
CA ALA A 268 12.84 20.90 -3.68
C ALA A 268 13.16 20.53 -5.14
N LYS A 269 12.14 20.47 -6.02
CA LYS A 269 12.35 20.24 -7.46
C LYS A 269 13.15 21.38 -8.11
N LYS A 270 12.85 22.64 -7.77
CA LYS A 270 13.61 23.79 -8.28
C LYS A 270 15.06 23.78 -7.81
N GLU A 271 15.31 23.46 -6.55
CA GLU A 271 16.66 23.40 -6.00
C GLU A 271 17.48 22.26 -6.62
N SER A 272 16.86 21.10 -6.87
CA SER A 272 17.51 19.99 -7.57
C SER A 272 17.82 20.26 -9.05
N ALA A 273 17.07 21.18 -9.68
CA ALA A 273 17.27 21.58 -11.07
C ALA A 273 18.36 22.64 -11.24
N HIS A 274 18.69 23.40 -10.19
CA HIS A 274 19.76 24.40 -10.17
C HIS A 274 21.12 23.85 -9.72
N ARG A 275 21.19 22.61 -9.22
CA ARG A 275 22.44 21.93 -8.85
C ARG A 275 22.92 20.91 -9.89
N LYS A 276 22.38 20.94 -11.11
CA LYS A 276 22.91 20.25 -12.29
C LYS A 276 23.66 21.23 -13.16
#